data_AF-A0A947W181-F1
#
_entry.id   AF-A0A947W181-F1
#
_cell.length_a   1.000
_cell.length_b   1.000
_cell.length_c   1.000
_cell.angle_alpha   90.00
_cell.angle_beta   90.00
_cell.angle_gamma   90.00
#
_symmetry.space_group_name_H-M   'P 1'
#
loop_
_entity.id
_entity.type
_entity.pdbx_description
1 polymer ?
#
loop_
_entity_poly.entity_id
_entity_poly.type
_entity_poly.pdbx_seq_one_letter_code
_entity_poly.pdbx_strand_id
1 'polypeptide(L)'
;MDMELLKLIGLLKEIEKKSREIYTIFKRQSDNDIHRQFWADISKDETAHIAFWEKLRKAGEKKPLKNPFYEIEKTISQTTTLLERVKHIKKTAVKLKTTENHIKHAIVLEALLLNPAFTILFRSVKTQIKQKTPETTYHDHIQKLIDFAQENLSRQDFILYSLALESAYQQSTDIANLISRIDGLEALIPICAWCKNVRKKDGEWVRIEAYIMNHSQSEFTHGICPDCKHKL
;
A
#
# COMPACT_ATOMS: atom_id res chain seq x y z
N MET A 1 -8.90 17.82 1.96
CA MET A 1 -8.59 16.82 0.92
C MET A 1 -7.33 16.00 1.24
N ASP A 2 -6.42 16.50 2.09
CA ASP A 2 -5.21 15.76 2.51
C ASP A 2 -5.38 15.01 3.85
N MET A 3 -6.43 15.35 4.62
CA MET A 3 -6.69 14.74 5.93
C MET A 3 -7.16 13.29 5.82
N GLU A 4 -7.89 12.96 4.77
CA GLU A 4 -8.44 11.63 4.51
C GLU A 4 -7.31 10.63 4.26
N LEU A 5 -6.32 11.01 3.46
CA LEU A 5 -5.13 10.19 3.18
C LEU A 5 -4.28 9.97 4.43
N LEU A 6 -4.06 11.01 5.22
CA LEU A 6 -3.37 10.89 6.51
C LEU A 6 -4.14 9.99 7.50
N LYS A 7 -5.48 10.03 7.48
CA LYS A 7 -6.34 9.13 8.26
C LYS A 7 -6.17 7.68 7.82
N LEU A 8 -6.18 7.42 6.51
CA LEU A 8 -5.95 6.08 5.96
C LEU A 8 -4.57 5.53 6.35
N ILE A 9 -3.51 6.33 6.17
CA ILE A 9 -2.13 5.98 6.59
C ILE A 9 -2.09 5.66 8.09
N GLY A 10 -2.81 6.43 8.91
CA GLY A 10 -2.96 6.17 10.34
C GLY A 10 -3.58 4.80 10.64
N LEU A 11 -4.66 4.44 9.94
CA LEU A 11 -5.32 3.15 10.11
C LEU A 11 -4.42 1.98 9.72
N LEU A 12 -3.74 2.06 8.56
CA LEU A 12 -2.82 1.03 8.09
C LEU A 12 -1.67 0.83 9.07
N LYS A 13 -1.09 1.91 9.58
CA LYS A 13 -0.07 1.83 10.65
C LYS A 13 -0.58 1.11 11.90
N GLU A 14 -1.80 1.44 12.35
CA GLU A 14 -2.36 0.80 13.54
C GLU A 14 -2.64 -0.69 13.31
N ILE A 15 -3.00 -1.09 12.09
CA ILE A 15 -3.11 -2.51 11.71
C ILE A 15 -1.75 -3.21 11.87
N GLU A 16 -0.67 -2.69 11.28
CA GLU A 16 0.69 -3.27 11.42
C GLU A 16 1.15 -3.33 12.88
N LYS A 17 0.82 -2.31 13.68
CA LYS A 17 1.09 -2.33 15.13
C LYS A 17 0.39 -3.49 15.84
N LYS A 18 -0.88 -3.75 15.50
CA LYS A 18 -1.61 -4.88 16.07
C LYS A 18 -1.09 -6.21 15.55
N SER A 19 -0.69 -6.29 14.28
CA SER A 19 0.00 -7.45 13.72
C SER A 19 1.28 -7.79 14.52
N ARG A 20 2.16 -6.81 14.71
CA ARG A 20 3.37 -6.95 15.52
C ARG A 20 3.09 -7.40 16.96
N GLU A 21 2.05 -6.85 17.60
CA GLU A 21 1.62 -7.24 18.94
C GLU A 21 1.17 -8.72 18.98
N ILE A 22 0.49 -9.21 17.93
CA ILE A 22 0.09 -10.61 17.78
C ILE A 22 1.33 -11.51 17.65
N TYR A 23 2.29 -11.17 16.79
CA TYR A 23 3.53 -11.95 16.66
C TYR A 23 4.35 -11.97 17.95
N THR A 24 4.32 -10.90 18.73
CA THR A 24 4.92 -10.88 20.07
C THR A 24 4.22 -11.85 21.03
N ILE A 25 2.90 -12.02 20.92
CA ILE A 25 2.15 -13.03 21.69
C ILE A 25 2.58 -14.45 21.26
N PHE A 26 2.64 -14.73 19.95
CA PHE A 26 3.05 -16.05 19.44
C PHE A 26 4.47 -16.42 19.86
N LYS A 27 5.40 -15.46 19.78
CA LYS A 27 6.75 -15.59 20.32
C LYS A 27 6.73 -16.01 21.79
N ARG A 28 5.97 -15.32 22.64
CA ARG A 28 5.93 -15.61 24.09
C ARG A 28 5.29 -16.96 24.43
N GLN A 29 4.35 -17.42 23.61
CA GLN A 29 3.64 -18.69 23.78
C GLN A 29 4.35 -19.88 23.12
N SER A 30 5.44 -19.64 22.39
CA SER A 30 6.18 -20.70 21.71
C SER A 30 7.18 -21.34 22.69
N ASP A 31 7.06 -22.65 22.89
CA ASP A 31 7.97 -23.41 23.76
C ASP A 31 9.28 -23.82 23.07
N ASN A 32 9.32 -23.77 21.74
CA ASN A 32 10.49 -24.08 20.91
C ASN A 32 11.29 -22.81 20.56
N ASP A 33 12.62 -22.82 20.75
CA ASP A 33 13.51 -21.69 20.46
C ASP A 33 13.52 -21.26 18.99
N ILE A 34 13.47 -22.22 18.06
CA ILE A 34 13.39 -21.95 16.62
C ILE A 34 12.10 -21.20 16.31
N HIS A 35 10.98 -21.63 16.88
CA HIS A 35 9.67 -20.99 16.66
C HIS A 35 9.64 -19.60 17.32
N ARG A 36 10.22 -19.46 18.52
CA ARG A 36 10.39 -18.14 19.17
C ARG A 36 11.17 -17.17 18.30
N GLN A 37 12.26 -17.64 17.68
CA GLN A 37 13.10 -16.84 16.81
C GLN A 37 12.35 -16.46 15.53
N PHE A 38 11.65 -17.41 14.90
CA PHE A 38 10.81 -17.16 13.74
C PHE A 38 9.81 -16.01 13.99
N TRP A 39 9.02 -16.09 15.06
CA TRP A 39 8.06 -15.04 15.40
C TRP A 39 8.74 -13.71 15.76
N ALA A 40 9.97 -13.74 16.30
CA ALA A 40 10.75 -12.52 16.54
C ALA A 40 11.14 -11.83 15.23
N ASP A 41 11.52 -12.59 14.22
CA ASP A 41 11.91 -12.08 12.91
C ASP A 41 10.71 -11.52 12.14
N ILE A 42 9.57 -12.22 12.13
CA ILE A 42 8.31 -11.70 11.57
C ILE A 42 7.90 -10.39 12.27
N SER A 43 7.99 -10.33 13.61
CA SER A 43 7.69 -9.11 14.38
C SER A 43 8.64 -7.93 14.08
N LYS A 44 9.89 -8.24 13.71
CA LYS A 44 10.89 -7.24 13.32
C LYS A 44 10.56 -6.61 11.96
N ASP A 45 10.12 -7.42 10.99
CA ASP A 45 9.67 -6.93 9.68
C ASP A 45 8.54 -5.89 9.86
N GLU A 46 7.56 -6.18 10.73
CA GLU A 46 6.47 -5.25 11.04
C GLU A 46 6.93 -3.95 11.70
N THR A 47 7.99 -4.00 12.50
CA THR A 47 8.57 -2.79 13.08
C THR A 47 9.12 -1.86 12.00
N ALA A 48 9.71 -2.40 10.94
CA ALA A 48 10.15 -1.62 9.80
C ALA A 48 8.96 -1.01 9.02
N HIS A 49 7.88 -1.77 8.84
CA HIS A 49 6.65 -1.28 8.21
C HIS A 49 6.02 -0.12 8.99
N ILE A 50 5.90 -0.25 10.31
CA ILE A 50 5.39 0.80 11.20
C ILE A 50 6.24 2.07 11.08
N ALA A 51 7.57 1.94 11.12
CA ALA A 51 8.49 3.07 10.98
C ALA A 51 8.34 3.78 9.63
N PHE A 52 8.14 3.00 8.55
CA PHE A 52 7.84 3.54 7.23
C PHE A 52 6.55 4.38 7.25
N TRP A 53 5.46 3.86 7.81
CA TRP A 53 4.19 4.58 7.87
C TRP A 53 4.28 5.87 8.70
N GLU A 54 5.03 5.86 9.80
CA GLU A 54 5.26 7.07 10.60
C GLU A 54 6.03 8.13 9.83
N LYS A 55 7.06 7.72 9.09
CA LYS A 55 7.82 8.62 8.23
C LYS A 55 6.96 9.20 7.10
N LEU A 56 6.17 8.36 6.44
CA LEU A 56 5.27 8.77 5.37
C LEU A 56 4.22 9.76 5.88
N ARG A 57 3.60 9.49 7.03
CA ARG A 57 2.62 10.40 7.62
C ARG A 57 3.22 11.76 7.95
N LYS A 58 4.40 11.79 8.57
CA LYS A 58 5.13 13.05 8.87
C LYS A 58 5.51 13.81 7.60
N ALA A 59 5.82 13.10 6.50
CA ALA A 59 6.07 13.74 5.22
C ALA A 59 4.80 14.37 4.65
N GLY A 60 3.66 13.65 4.71
CA GLY A 60 2.35 14.15 4.28
C GLY A 60 1.85 15.35 5.08
N GLU A 61 2.10 15.39 6.39
CA GLU A 61 1.79 16.54 7.24
C GLU A 61 2.58 17.81 6.84
N LYS A 62 3.78 17.65 6.25
CA LYS A 62 4.63 18.76 5.79
C LYS A 62 4.34 19.17 4.35
N LYS A 63 4.08 18.19 3.48
CA LYS A 63 3.80 18.39 2.06
C LYS A 63 2.71 17.40 1.64
N PRO A 64 1.60 17.89 1.06
CA PRO A 64 0.52 17.02 0.62
C PRO A 64 0.97 15.89 -0.29
N LEU A 65 0.51 14.68 0.02
CA LEU A 65 0.78 13.48 -0.78
C LEU A 65 -0.30 13.35 -1.86
N LYS A 66 0.09 12.89 -3.05
CA LYS A 66 -0.89 12.57 -4.10
C LYS A 66 -1.72 11.37 -3.64
N ASN A 67 -3.04 11.56 -3.54
CA ASN A 67 -4.00 10.50 -3.24
C ASN A 67 -4.16 9.56 -4.46
N PRO A 68 -3.87 8.25 -4.35
CA PRO A 68 -4.06 7.28 -5.43
C PRO A 68 -5.46 6.64 -5.44
N PHE A 69 -6.34 6.98 -4.50
CA PHE A 69 -7.66 6.37 -4.35
C PHE A 69 -8.78 7.25 -4.89
N TYR A 70 -9.57 6.70 -5.81
CA TYR A 70 -10.79 7.34 -6.32
C TYR A 70 -11.87 7.52 -5.25
N GLU A 71 -12.14 6.48 -4.45
CA GLU A 71 -13.16 6.49 -3.38
C GLU A 71 -12.50 6.39 -1.99
N ILE A 72 -11.67 7.37 -1.61
CA ILE A 72 -10.87 7.28 -0.38
C ILE A 72 -11.69 7.05 0.90
N GLU A 73 -12.88 7.63 1.02
CA GLU A 73 -13.75 7.45 2.19
C GLU A 73 -14.21 6.00 2.34
N LYS A 74 -14.51 5.33 1.22
CA LYS A 74 -14.85 3.92 1.18
C LYS A 74 -13.65 3.06 1.57
N THR A 75 -12.45 3.38 1.07
CA THR A 75 -11.21 2.71 1.48
C THR A 75 -10.95 2.87 2.98
N ILE A 76 -11.18 4.06 3.54
CA ILE A 76 -11.06 4.32 4.99
C ILE A 76 -12.08 3.47 5.77
N SER A 77 -13.33 3.41 5.31
CA SER A 77 -14.37 2.59 5.94
C SER A 77 -13.99 1.11 5.96
N GLN A 78 -13.58 0.57 4.81
CA GLN A 78 -13.12 -0.82 4.68
C GLN A 78 -11.89 -1.12 5.55
N THR A 79 -10.92 -0.20 5.59
CA THR A 79 -9.71 -0.34 6.41
C THR A 79 -10.03 -0.27 7.90
N THR A 80 -11.04 0.53 8.29
CA THR A 80 -11.54 0.57 9.67
C THR A 80 -12.15 -0.78 10.07
N THR A 81 -12.98 -1.38 9.20
CA THR A 81 -13.50 -2.74 9.44
C THR A 81 -12.38 -3.77 9.53
N LEU A 82 -11.35 -3.64 8.69
CA LEU A 82 -10.18 -4.52 8.72
C LEU A 82 -9.42 -4.41 10.06
N LEU A 83 -9.21 -3.19 10.56
CA LEU A 83 -8.61 -2.96 11.87
C LEU A 83 -9.41 -3.63 13.00
N GLU A 84 -10.75 -3.59 12.95
CA GLU A 84 -11.58 -4.29 13.95
C GLU A 84 -11.42 -5.82 13.88
N ARG A 85 -11.28 -6.39 12.68
CA ARG A 85 -10.97 -7.82 12.51
C ARG A 85 -9.61 -8.18 13.12
N VAL A 86 -8.58 -7.37 12.85
CA VAL A 86 -7.24 -7.58 13.42
C VAL A 86 -7.27 -7.45 14.95
N LYS A 87 -8.01 -6.48 15.51
CA LYS A 87 -8.23 -6.37 16.95
C LYS A 87 -8.92 -7.61 17.52
N HIS A 88 -9.88 -8.19 16.81
CA HIS A 88 -10.53 -9.43 17.22
C HIS A 88 -9.55 -10.62 17.21
N ILE A 89 -8.77 -10.79 16.15
CA ILE A 89 -7.70 -11.81 16.05
C ILE A 89 -6.71 -11.67 17.22
N LYS A 90 -6.32 -10.44 17.57
CA LYS A 90 -5.47 -10.20 18.74
C LYS A 90 -6.11 -10.70 20.04
N LYS A 91 -7.42 -10.48 20.23
CA LYS A 91 -8.14 -10.94 21.42
C LYS A 91 -8.18 -12.47 21.51
N THR A 92 -8.23 -13.18 20.38
CA THR A 92 -8.23 -14.65 20.36
C THR A 92 -6.82 -15.23 20.45
N ALA A 93 -5.81 -14.53 19.94
CA ALA A 93 -4.41 -14.95 19.93
C ALA A 93 -3.86 -15.36 21.32
N VAL A 94 -4.28 -14.67 22.38
CA VAL A 94 -3.81 -14.97 23.76
C VAL A 94 -4.24 -16.35 24.27
N LYS A 95 -5.26 -16.97 23.64
CA LYS A 95 -5.79 -18.28 24.03
C LYS A 95 -5.16 -19.43 23.25
N LEU A 96 -4.38 -19.15 22.21
CA LEU A 96 -3.77 -20.17 21.37
C LEU A 96 -2.62 -20.86 22.13
N LYS A 97 -2.48 -22.17 21.90
CA LYS A 97 -1.54 -23.04 22.63
C LYS A 97 -0.63 -23.87 21.73
N THR A 98 -0.92 -23.95 20.44
CA THR A 98 -0.17 -24.79 19.52
C THR A 98 0.43 -23.94 18.41
N THR A 99 1.61 -24.33 17.93
CA THR A 99 2.27 -23.70 16.78
C THR A 99 1.35 -23.72 15.55
N GLU A 100 0.63 -24.81 15.31
CA GLU A 100 -0.36 -24.92 14.25
C GLU A 100 -1.40 -23.78 14.31
N ASN A 101 -1.96 -23.50 15.50
CA ASN A 101 -2.95 -22.44 15.67
C ASN A 101 -2.34 -21.04 15.51
N HIS A 102 -1.09 -20.84 15.95
CA HIS A 102 -0.35 -19.59 15.71
C HIS A 102 -0.17 -19.35 14.20
N ILE A 103 0.25 -20.37 13.45
CA ILE A 103 0.42 -20.30 12.00
C ILE A 103 -0.91 -20.01 11.30
N LYS A 104 -1.98 -20.73 11.64
CA LYS A 104 -3.31 -20.48 11.06
C LYS A 104 -3.78 -19.03 11.28
N HIS A 105 -3.55 -18.47 12.47
CA HIS A 105 -3.86 -17.07 12.75
C HIS A 105 -2.93 -16.10 12.02
N ALA A 106 -1.63 -16.41 11.91
CA ALA A 106 -0.68 -15.61 11.15
C ALA A 106 -1.05 -15.54 9.67
N ILE A 107 -1.45 -16.66 9.06
CA ILE A 107 -1.85 -16.67 7.64
C ILE A 107 -3.12 -15.83 7.43
N VAL A 108 -4.10 -15.93 8.33
CA VAL A 108 -5.30 -15.07 8.26
C VAL A 108 -4.91 -13.59 8.43
N LEU A 109 -3.99 -13.28 9.33
CA LEU A 109 -3.49 -11.94 9.56
C LEU A 109 -2.78 -11.39 8.32
N GLU A 110 -1.84 -12.13 7.74
CA GLU A 110 -1.16 -11.77 6.50
C GLU A 110 -2.13 -11.59 5.34
N ALA A 111 -3.13 -12.45 5.19
CA ALA A 111 -4.18 -12.27 4.18
C ALA A 111 -4.96 -10.95 4.35
N LEU A 112 -5.13 -10.45 5.58
CA LEU A 112 -5.70 -9.13 5.83
C LEU A 112 -4.71 -8.00 5.49
N LEU A 113 -3.41 -8.18 5.76
CA LEU A 113 -2.38 -7.19 5.43
C LEU A 113 -2.10 -7.10 3.92
N LEU A 114 -2.43 -8.15 3.17
CA LEU A 114 -2.46 -8.15 1.71
C LEU A 114 -3.62 -7.33 1.13
N ASN A 115 -4.39 -6.60 1.94
CA ASN A 115 -5.39 -5.66 1.43
C ASN A 115 -4.76 -4.68 0.41
N PRO A 116 -5.39 -4.46 -0.77
CA PRO A 116 -4.82 -3.63 -1.83
C PRO A 116 -4.41 -2.22 -1.39
N ALA A 117 -5.05 -1.65 -0.36
CA ALA A 117 -4.72 -0.32 0.14
C ALA A 117 -3.25 -0.17 0.55
N PHE A 118 -2.64 -1.23 1.12
CA PHE A 118 -1.22 -1.24 1.47
C PHE A 118 -0.36 -1.13 0.21
N THR A 119 -0.54 -2.06 -0.73
CA THR A 119 0.23 -2.16 -1.98
C THR A 119 0.08 -0.90 -2.85
N ILE A 120 -1.14 -0.36 -2.97
CA ILE A 120 -1.42 0.87 -3.73
C ILE A 120 -0.65 2.06 -3.15
N LEU A 121 -0.63 2.21 -1.82
CA LEU A 121 0.12 3.27 -1.18
C LEU A 121 1.62 3.07 -1.33
N PHE A 122 2.15 1.86 -1.11
CA PHE A 122 3.57 1.60 -1.28
C PHE A 122 4.06 1.94 -2.70
N ARG A 123 3.30 1.59 -3.74
CA ARG A 123 3.64 1.93 -5.12
C ARG A 123 3.54 3.43 -5.40
N SER A 124 2.42 4.04 -5.03
CA SER A 124 2.14 5.44 -5.36
C SER A 124 3.06 6.42 -4.64
N VAL A 125 3.52 6.10 -3.42
CA VAL A 125 4.42 6.99 -2.67
C VAL A 125 5.88 6.76 -3.02
N LYS A 126 6.27 5.59 -3.56
CA LYS A 126 7.65 5.30 -3.99
C LYS A 126 8.20 6.38 -4.93
N THR A 127 7.37 6.86 -5.86
CA THR A 127 7.71 7.96 -6.78
C THR A 127 7.80 9.33 -6.09
N GLN A 128 7.10 9.50 -4.97
CA GLN A 128 7.01 10.76 -4.21
C GLN A 128 8.16 10.93 -3.19
N ILE A 129 8.59 9.86 -2.53
CA ILE A 129 9.56 9.92 -1.42
C ILE A 129 10.97 9.39 -1.73
N LYS A 130 11.21 8.89 -2.97
CA LYS A 130 12.50 8.37 -3.48
C LYS A 130 13.22 7.41 -2.52
N GLN A 131 12.46 6.55 -1.84
CA GLN A 131 12.97 5.58 -0.86
C GLN A 131 12.41 4.19 -1.15
N LYS A 132 13.10 3.16 -0.63
CA LYS A 132 12.57 1.79 -0.63
C LYS A 132 11.29 1.74 0.21
N THR A 133 10.32 0.97 -0.27
CA THR A 133 9.04 0.73 0.39
C THR A 133 8.95 -0.73 0.82
N PRO A 134 8.18 -1.04 1.88
CA PRO A 134 7.94 -2.41 2.33
C PRO A 134 7.47 -3.40 1.26
N GLU A 135 6.81 -2.90 0.22
CA GLU A 135 6.36 -3.73 -0.92
C GLU A 135 7.47 -4.63 -1.48
N THR A 136 8.70 -4.12 -1.57
CA THR A 136 9.82 -4.88 -2.16
C THR A 136 10.29 -6.07 -1.31
N THR A 137 9.90 -6.13 -0.03
CA THR A 137 10.28 -7.18 0.91
C THR A 137 9.08 -8.03 1.35
N TYR A 138 7.87 -7.66 0.94
CA TYR A 138 6.63 -8.34 1.35
C TYR A 138 6.55 -9.77 0.81
N HIS A 139 7.05 -10.01 -0.41
CA HIS A 139 7.08 -11.37 -0.97
C HIS A 139 7.97 -12.29 -0.12
N ASP A 140 9.18 -11.84 0.23
CA ASP A 140 10.09 -12.60 1.09
C ASP A 140 9.49 -12.85 2.48
N HIS A 141 8.75 -11.88 3.01
CA HIS A 141 8.02 -12.03 4.28
C HIS A 141 6.98 -13.15 4.23
N ILE A 142 6.13 -13.14 3.19
CA ILE A 142 5.11 -14.18 2.98
C ILE A 142 5.76 -15.54 2.74
N GLN A 143 6.84 -15.61 1.97
CA GLN A 143 7.53 -16.87 1.69
C GLN A 143 8.09 -17.51 2.97
N LYS A 144 8.69 -16.72 3.89
CA LYS A 144 9.12 -17.23 5.20
C LYS A 144 7.98 -17.90 5.97
N LEU A 145 6.77 -17.31 5.94
CA LEU A 145 5.60 -17.88 6.60
C LEU A 145 5.12 -19.16 5.93
N ILE A 146 5.15 -19.21 4.59
CA ILE A 146 4.79 -20.41 3.82
C ILE A 146 5.75 -21.55 4.15
N ASP A 147 7.07 -21.29 4.12
CA ASP A 147 8.09 -22.30 4.41
C ASP A 147 7.93 -22.84 5.84
N PHE A 148 7.74 -21.92 6.81
CA PHE A 148 7.49 -22.31 8.20
C PHE A 148 6.19 -23.11 8.36
N ALA A 149 5.13 -22.76 7.62
CA ALA A 149 3.87 -23.49 7.62
C ALA A 149 4.01 -24.89 7.01
N GLN A 150 4.82 -25.05 5.96
CA GLN A 150 5.06 -26.35 5.32
C GLN A 150 5.63 -27.37 6.29
N GLU A 151 6.52 -26.93 7.19
CA GLU A 151 7.17 -27.80 8.19
C GLU A 151 6.27 -28.13 9.38
N ASN A 152 5.28 -27.28 9.67
CA ASN A 152 4.56 -27.29 10.96
C ASN A 152 3.04 -27.52 10.84
N LEU A 153 2.50 -27.59 9.62
CA LEU A 153 1.09 -27.89 9.37
C LEU A 153 0.90 -29.29 8.78
N SER A 154 -0.32 -29.80 8.91
CA SER A 154 -0.74 -30.96 8.12
C SER A 154 -0.67 -30.63 6.62
N ARG A 155 -0.43 -31.63 5.76
CA ARG A 155 -0.38 -31.43 4.30
C ARG A 155 -1.65 -30.76 3.76
N GLN A 156 -2.82 -31.12 4.29
CA GLN A 156 -4.10 -30.54 3.87
C GLN A 156 -4.23 -29.07 4.29
N ASP A 157 -3.88 -28.75 5.54
CA ASP A 157 -3.88 -27.36 6.01
C ASP A 157 -2.88 -26.52 5.22
N PHE A 158 -1.65 -27.00 5.06
CA PHE A 158 -0.63 -26.29 4.29
C PHE A 158 -1.12 -25.94 2.88
N ILE A 159 -1.68 -26.90 2.14
CA ILE A 159 -2.22 -26.66 0.79
C ILE A 159 -3.33 -25.60 0.81
N LEU A 160 -4.28 -25.71 1.74
CA LEU A 160 -5.39 -24.77 1.82
C LEU A 160 -4.92 -23.33 2.12
N TYR A 161 -4.06 -23.19 3.12
CA TYR A 161 -3.63 -21.90 3.62
C TYR A 161 -2.62 -21.21 2.70
N SER A 162 -1.68 -21.95 2.11
CA SER A 162 -0.75 -21.40 1.10
C SER A 162 -1.51 -20.89 -0.13
N LEU A 163 -2.44 -21.69 -0.67
CA LEU A 163 -3.27 -21.29 -1.82
C LEU A 163 -4.09 -20.02 -1.53
N ALA A 164 -4.66 -19.92 -0.33
CA ALA A 164 -5.42 -18.74 0.07
C ALA A 164 -4.54 -17.48 0.13
N LEU A 165 -3.33 -17.61 0.67
CA LEU A 165 -2.39 -16.50 0.84
C LEU A 165 -1.81 -16.04 -0.51
N GLU A 166 -1.42 -16.98 -1.36
CA GLU A 166 -0.96 -16.72 -2.73
C GLU A 166 -2.04 -16.03 -3.57
N SER A 167 -3.29 -16.52 -3.47
CA SER A 167 -4.42 -15.90 -4.17
C SER A 167 -4.68 -14.46 -3.70
N ALA A 168 -4.63 -14.22 -2.39
CA ALA A 168 -4.76 -12.87 -1.84
C ALA A 168 -3.63 -11.94 -2.32
N TYR A 169 -2.39 -12.44 -2.34
CA TYR A 169 -1.23 -11.68 -2.82
C TYR A 169 -1.37 -11.33 -4.30
N GLN A 170 -1.75 -12.30 -5.14
CA GLN A 170 -1.95 -12.10 -6.57
C GLN A 170 -3.04 -11.05 -6.84
N GLN A 171 -4.20 -11.17 -6.19
CA GLN A 171 -5.28 -10.19 -6.35
C GLN A 171 -4.86 -8.77 -5.91
N SER A 172 -4.14 -8.66 -4.80
CA SER A 172 -3.65 -7.37 -4.30
C SER A 172 -2.69 -6.70 -5.28
N THR A 173 -1.74 -7.47 -5.80
CA THR A 173 -0.74 -6.97 -6.76
C THR A 173 -1.37 -6.61 -8.10
N ASP A 174 -2.34 -7.38 -8.58
CA ASP A 174 -3.08 -7.11 -9.82
C ASP A 174 -3.91 -5.82 -9.72
N ILE A 175 -4.64 -5.63 -8.61
CA ILE A 175 -5.39 -4.39 -8.38
C ILE A 175 -4.44 -3.19 -8.36
N ALA A 176 -3.32 -3.29 -7.63
CA ALA A 176 -2.36 -2.21 -7.57
C ALA A 176 -1.67 -1.95 -8.92
N ASN A 177 -1.49 -2.98 -9.77
CA ASN A 177 -0.97 -2.85 -11.13
C ASN A 177 -1.96 -2.09 -12.03
N LEU A 178 -3.25 -2.43 -11.94
CA LEU A 178 -4.31 -1.75 -12.69
C LEU A 178 -4.40 -0.27 -12.30
N ILE A 179 -4.36 0.06 -11.01
CA ILE A 179 -4.36 1.46 -10.56
C ILE A 179 -3.14 2.20 -11.11
N SER A 180 -1.95 1.59 -11.05
CA SER A 180 -0.73 2.21 -11.60
C SER A 180 -0.82 2.47 -13.12
N ARG A 181 -1.48 1.58 -13.87
CA ARG A 181 -1.72 1.77 -15.31
C ARG A 181 -2.72 2.88 -15.59
N ILE A 182 -3.81 2.95 -14.81
CA ILE A 182 -4.82 4.02 -14.93
C ILE A 182 -4.18 5.38 -14.62
N ASP A 183 -3.38 5.49 -13.57
CA ASP A 183 -2.59 6.70 -13.26
C ASP A 183 -1.70 7.13 -14.44
N GLY A 184 -1.10 6.17 -15.15
CA GLY A 184 -0.32 6.42 -16.36
C GLY A 184 -1.18 6.89 -17.55
N LEU A 185 -2.38 6.35 -17.71
CA LEU A 185 -3.34 6.79 -18.75
C LEU A 185 -3.90 8.19 -18.46
N GLU A 186 -4.10 8.55 -17.18
CA GLU A 186 -4.47 9.91 -16.78
C GLU A 186 -3.35 10.94 -17.05
N ALA A 187 -2.11 10.50 -17.32
CA ALA A 187 -1.03 11.38 -17.76
C ALA A 187 -1.13 11.76 -19.25
N LEU A 188 -2.01 11.10 -20.03
CA LEU A 188 -2.27 11.50 -21.41
C LEU A 188 -3.12 12.77 -21.41
N ILE A 189 -2.57 13.85 -21.96
CA ILE A 189 -3.26 15.12 -22.10
C ILE A 189 -4.03 15.09 -23.44
N PRO A 190 -5.37 14.96 -23.43
CA PRO A 190 -6.14 14.96 -24.67
C PRO A 190 -6.13 16.36 -25.28
N ILE A 191 -5.36 16.53 -26.36
CA ILE A 191 -5.26 17.77 -27.10
C ILE A 191 -6.16 17.76 -28.34
N CYS A 192 -6.78 18.88 -28.64
CA CYS A 192 -7.51 19.08 -29.88
C CYS A 192 -6.49 19.05 -31.02
N ALA A 193 -6.70 18.17 -31.99
CA ALA A 193 -5.78 18.04 -33.13
C ALA A 193 -5.65 19.36 -33.91
N TRP A 194 -6.73 20.16 -33.96
CA TRP A 194 -6.83 21.43 -34.65
C TRP A 194 -6.23 22.60 -33.87
N CYS A 195 -6.81 22.97 -32.73
CA CYS A 195 -6.44 24.19 -31.99
C CYS A 195 -5.47 23.95 -30.81
N LYS A 196 -5.08 22.70 -30.54
CA LYS A 196 -4.19 22.29 -29.43
C LYS A 196 -4.72 22.59 -28.02
N ASN A 197 -5.97 23.04 -27.87
CA ASN A 197 -6.63 23.12 -26.56
C ASN A 197 -6.64 21.74 -25.90
N VAL A 198 -6.54 21.72 -24.58
CA VAL A 198 -6.60 20.53 -23.74
C VAL A 198 -8.03 20.30 -23.26
N ARG A 199 -8.55 19.08 -23.38
CA ARG A 199 -9.82 18.69 -22.78
C ARG A 199 -9.64 18.32 -21.31
N LYS A 200 -10.33 19.02 -20.42
CA LYS A 200 -10.39 18.70 -18.98
C LYS A 200 -11.28 17.48 -18.72
N LYS A 201 -11.23 16.96 -17.48
CA LYS A 201 -12.05 15.82 -17.02
C LYS A 201 -13.56 16.12 -17.07
N ASP A 202 -13.97 17.38 -16.93
CA ASP A 202 -15.36 17.85 -17.03
C ASP A 202 -15.86 18.04 -18.48
N GLY A 203 -14.99 17.82 -19.47
CA GLY A 203 -15.29 18.00 -20.89
C GLY A 203 -15.02 19.41 -21.44
N GLU A 204 -14.65 20.38 -20.59
CA GLU A 204 -14.28 21.73 -21.03
C GLU A 204 -12.96 21.72 -21.81
N TRP A 205 -12.85 22.55 -22.84
CA TRP A 205 -11.62 22.76 -23.59
C TRP A 205 -10.93 24.05 -23.16
N VAL A 206 -9.68 23.97 -22.72
CA VAL A 206 -8.87 25.13 -22.31
C VAL A 206 -7.57 25.23 -23.10
N ARG A 207 -6.99 26.42 -23.17
CA ARG A 207 -5.67 26.61 -23.76
C ARG A 207 -4.61 25.79 -23.03
N ILE A 208 -3.63 25.27 -23.77
CA ILE A 208 -2.58 24.41 -23.22
C ILE A 208 -1.75 25.13 -22.16
N GLU A 209 -1.51 26.42 -22.32
CA GLU A 209 -0.78 27.25 -21.36
C GLU A 209 -1.55 27.34 -20.03
N ALA A 210 -2.85 27.61 -20.10
CA ALA A 210 -3.72 27.65 -18.92
C ALA A 210 -3.78 26.28 -18.23
N TYR A 211 -3.80 25.20 -19.01
CA TYR A 211 -3.74 23.85 -18.46
C TYR A 211 -2.41 23.58 -17.73
N ILE A 212 -1.27 23.88 -18.35
CA ILE A 212 0.07 23.64 -17.77
C ILE A 212 0.28 24.51 -16.53
N MET A 213 -0.11 25.79 -16.56
CA MET A 213 -0.01 26.68 -15.39
C MET A 213 -0.81 26.15 -14.20
N ASN A 214 -2.00 25.60 -14.44
CA ASN A 214 -2.83 25.04 -13.36
C ASN A 214 -2.28 23.70 -12.82
N HIS A 215 -1.45 22.98 -13.57
CA HIS A 215 -0.94 21.65 -13.22
C HIS A 215 0.57 21.61 -12.96
N SER A 216 1.24 22.75 -12.98
CA SER A 216 2.68 22.89 -12.70
C SER A 216 2.94 24.10 -11.82
N GLN A 217 4.14 24.20 -11.25
CA GLN A 217 4.60 25.39 -10.53
C GLN A 217 5.35 26.36 -11.46
N SER A 218 5.03 26.36 -12.76
CA SER A 218 5.78 27.09 -13.79
C SER A 218 4.95 28.22 -14.39
N GLU A 219 5.60 29.35 -14.64
CA GLU A 219 5.02 30.50 -15.34
C GLU A 219 5.52 30.55 -16.80
N PHE A 220 4.67 30.99 -17.71
CA PHE A 220 5.06 31.20 -19.11
C PHE A 220 5.64 32.60 -19.30
N THR A 221 6.82 32.65 -19.90
CA THR A 221 7.41 33.89 -20.44
C THR A 221 7.23 33.92 -21.95
N HIS A 222 7.10 35.12 -22.53
CA HIS A 222 6.95 35.29 -23.97
C HIS A 222 8.31 35.58 -24.62
N GLY A 223 8.56 34.93 -25.76
CA GLY A 223 9.74 35.17 -26.60
C GLY A 223 9.40 34.86 -28.06
N ILE A 224 10.20 35.38 -28.98
CA ILE A 224 10.05 35.13 -30.43
C ILE A 224 11.17 34.18 -30.84
N CYS A 225 10.84 33.00 -31.35
CA CYS A 225 11.85 32.07 -31.85
C CYS A 225 12.49 32.62 -33.15
N PRO A 226 13.70 32.16 -33.53
CA PRO A 226 14.35 32.58 -34.77
C PRO A 226 13.44 32.44 -36.01
N ASP A 227 12.71 31.32 -36.13
CA ASP A 227 11.81 31.07 -37.28
C ASP A 227 10.70 32.10 -37.42
N CYS A 228 10.12 32.54 -36.30
CA CYS A 228 9.10 33.59 -36.29
C CYS A 228 9.72 34.97 -36.53
N LYS A 229 10.94 35.20 -36.02
CA LYS A 229 11.68 36.44 -36.27
C LYS A 229 11.98 36.64 -37.76
N HIS A 230 12.23 35.57 -38.50
CA HIS A 230 12.42 35.61 -39.95
C HIS A 230 11.14 35.91 -40.76
N LYS A 231 9.96 35.87 -40.12
CA LYS A 231 8.65 36.15 -40.74
C LYS A 231 8.09 37.54 -40.41
N LEU A 232 8.80 38.30 -39.58
CA LEU A 232 8.54 39.72 -39.28
C LEU A 232 9.29 40.59 -40.28
#